data_AF-A0A9D6MT72-F1
#
_entry.id   AF-A0A9D6MT72-F1
#
_cell.length_a   1.000
_cell.length_b   1.000
_cell.length_c   1.000
_cell.angle_alpha   90.00
_cell.angle_beta   90.00
_cell.angle_gamma   90.00
#
_symmetry.space_group_name_H-M   'P 1'
#
loop_
_entity.id
_entity.type
_entity.pdbx_description
1 polymer ?
#
loop_
_entity_poly.entity_id
_entity_poly.type
_entity_poly.pdbx_seq_one_letter_code
_entity_poly.pdbx_strand_id
1 'polypeptide(L)'
;MTTYKITVAVLIALGVGGCVTPPPYRSGTQDTAGRPQTAVLVQAPLVANEKMLHDLFAPDLAQDAPESRQTVKNATDAAQARALAYMQKAMETQTGIRIVTSEGVTRAINRLRINHADTVVTPEIAEQLRAVSGADVILRFRITDYGLTPKSWRKAVIVFEVTTTLAIAAIAYANPATRPIAGVYLVTETIEETAEAYGGFWALDNIYRPVRIEAELITLDTGTQAWKDSATGFSDRSVSRLVRKVGATERDTQLDSALHDAVNLIVADLRKALPQGAPRLDGDAIGK
;
A
#
# COMPACT_ATOMS: atom_id res chain seq x y z
N MET A 1 -22.96 11.48 17.71
CA MET A 1 -21.76 12.36 17.58
C MET A 1 -20.52 11.77 18.28
N THR A 2 -20.69 10.83 19.20
CA THR A 2 -19.59 10.12 19.91
C THR A 2 -19.05 8.92 19.12
N THR A 3 -19.91 8.20 18.38
CA THR A 3 -19.59 6.98 17.61
C THR A 3 -18.73 7.27 16.37
N TYR A 4 -19.03 8.35 15.63
CA TYR A 4 -18.22 8.82 14.49
C TYR A 4 -16.74 9.05 14.84
N LYS A 5 -16.44 9.42 16.09
CA LYS A 5 -15.07 9.60 16.58
C LYS A 5 -14.37 8.25 16.80
N ILE A 6 -15.10 7.20 17.14
CA ILE A 6 -14.59 5.84 17.36
C ILE A 6 -14.22 5.20 16.03
N THR A 7 -15.09 5.25 15.01
CA THR A 7 -14.80 4.69 13.68
C THR A 7 -13.59 5.36 13.03
N VAL A 8 -13.47 6.70 13.14
CA VAL A 8 -12.29 7.44 12.65
C VAL A 8 -11.02 7.09 13.45
N ALA A 9 -11.11 6.93 14.77
CA ALA A 9 -9.97 6.54 15.60
C ALA A 9 -9.50 5.09 15.33
N VAL A 10 -10.44 4.15 15.12
CA VAL A 10 -10.15 2.77 14.72
C VAL A 10 -9.48 2.75 13.34
N LEU A 11 -9.94 3.58 12.40
CA LEU A 11 -9.33 3.66 11.06
C LEU A 11 -7.93 4.28 11.08
N ILE A 12 -7.66 5.24 11.97
CA ILE A 12 -6.31 5.77 12.21
C ILE A 12 -5.42 4.70 12.87
N ALA A 13 -5.94 3.91 13.82
CA ALA A 13 -5.21 2.82 14.47
C ALA A 13 -4.91 1.65 13.50
N LEU A 14 -5.84 1.33 12.58
CA LEU A 14 -5.62 0.38 11.48
C LEU A 14 -4.60 0.87 10.45
N GLY A 15 -4.35 2.18 10.38
CA GLY A 15 -3.24 2.78 9.64
C GLY A 15 -1.86 2.43 10.18
N VAL A 16 -1.77 1.88 11.41
CA VAL A 16 -0.52 1.49 12.07
C VAL A 16 -0.39 -0.05 12.17
N GLY A 17 -1.43 -0.79 11.79
CA GLY A 17 -1.57 -2.23 12.04
C GLY A 17 -1.28 -3.10 10.82
N GLY A 18 0.00 -3.27 10.51
CA GLY A 18 0.49 -4.26 9.54
C GLY A 18 1.47 -5.26 10.16
N CYS A 19 1.23 -5.76 11.37
CA CYS A 19 2.07 -6.81 11.95
C CYS A 19 1.73 -8.19 11.35
N VAL A 20 2.18 -8.45 10.13
CA VAL A 20 2.73 -9.77 9.83
C VAL A 20 4.23 -9.56 9.99
N THR A 21 4.84 -10.15 11.03
CA THR A 21 6.30 -10.17 11.11
C THR A 21 6.77 -11.13 10.02
N PRO A 22 7.31 -10.66 8.87
CA PRO A 22 7.95 -11.58 7.94
C PRO A 22 9.10 -12.28 8.69
N PRO A 23 9.50 -13.50 8.28
CA PRO A 23 10.74 -14.07 8.79
C PRO A 23 11.85 -13.02 8.62
N PRO A 24 12.74 -12.87 9.62
CA PRO A 24 13.81 -11.89 9.54
C PRO A 24 14.56 -12.08 8.23
N TYR A 25 14.83 -10.96 7.54
CA TYR A 25 15.64 -10.93 6.33
C TYR A 25 16.94 -11.71 6.60
N ARG A 26 17.00 -12.95 6.12
CA ARG A 26 18.25 -13.71 6.06
C ARG A 26 18.84 -13.36 4.72
N SER A 27 19.87 -12.50 4.71
CA SER A 27 20.75 -12.47 3.55
C SER A 27 21.17 -13.92 3.30
N GLY A 28 20.86 -14.45 2.11
CA GLY A 28 21.54 -15.65 1.63
C GLY A 28 23.04 -15.48 1.89
N THR A 29 23.71 -16.56 2.24
CA THR A 29 25.10 -16.66 2.74
C THR A 29 26.18 -16.14 1.78
N GLN A 30 26.01 -14.93 1.25
CA GLN A 30 27.08 -14.10 0.73
C GLN A 30 27.46 -13.14 1.84
N ASP A 31 28.67 -13.37 2.32
CA ASP A 31 29.55 -12.45 3.02
C ASP A 31 29.38 -11.02 2.46
N THR A 32 28.42 -10.28 3.01
CA THR A 32 28.03 -8.91 2.65
C THR A 32 28.38 -7.98 3.79
N ALA A 33 29.52 -8.25 4.44
CA ALA A 33 30.15 -7.32 5.35
C ALA A 33 30.61 -6.07 4.56
N GLY A 34 29.69 -5.13 4.34
CA GLY A 34 30.01 -3.73 4.01
C GLY A 34 29.66 -3.20 2.62
N ARG A 35 28.99 -3.94 1.72
CA ARG A 35 28.58 -3.42 0.39
C ARG A 35 27.06 -3.28 0.23
N PRO A 36 26.56 -2.19 -0.40
CA PRO A 36 25.14 -2.07 -0.75
C PRO A 36 24.71 -3.18 -1.71
N GLN A 37 23.52 -3.73 -1.52
CA GLN A 37 22.94 -4.69 -2.45
C GLN A 37 22.51 -4.00 -3.74
N THR A 38 22.69 -4.65 -4.88
CA THR A 38 22.19 -4.14 -6.16
C THR A 38 20.75 -4.62 -6.39
N ALA A 39 19.85 -3.71 -6.73
CA ALA A 39 18.43 -4.02 -6.93
C ALA A 39 17.93 -3.59 -8.30
N VAL A 40 17.10 -4.43 -8.92
CA VAL A 40 16.26 -4.00 -10.04
C VAL A 40 14.94 -3.48 -9.49
N LEU A 41 14.57 -2.25 -9.82
CA LEU A 41 13.28 -1.68 -9.47
C LEU A 41 12.24 -2.05 -10.53
N VAL A 42 11.13 -2.65 -10.10
CA VAL A 42 10.04 -3.08 -10.98
C VAL A 42 8.72 -2.51 -10.47
N GLN A 43 8.00 -1.80 -11.33
CA GLN A 43 6.63 -1.42 -11.07
C GLN A 43 5.67 -2.39 -11.75
N ALA A 44 4.71 -2.91 -10.99
CA ALA A 44 3.59 -3.66 -11.53
C ALA A 44 2.35 -2.78 -11.77
N PRO A 45 1.42 -3.21 -12.66
CA PRO A 45 0.16 -2.52 -12.91
C PRO A 45 -0.57 -2.13 -11.63
N LEU A 46 -1.16 -0.93 -11.65
CA LEU A 46 -2.08 -0.48 -10.62
C LEU A 46 -3.29 -1.43 -10.57
N VAL A 47 -3.62 -1.91 -9.37
CA VAL A 47 -4.73 -2.85 -9.16
C VAL A 47 -5.83 -2.14 -8.38
N ALA A 48 -6.62 -1.32 -9.06
CA ALA A 48 -7.77 -0.66 -8.47
C ALA A 48 -9.06 -1.05 -9.19
N ASN A 49 -10.19 -0.84 -8.50
CA ASN A 49 -11.52 -1.12 -9.07
C ASN A 49 -11.82 -0.12 -10.18
N GLU A 50 -12.12 -0.61 -11.38
CA GLU A 50 -12.45 0.22 -12.55
C GLU A 50 -13.59 1.19 -12.29
N LYS A 51 -14.66 0.75 -11.62
CA LYS A 51 -15.78 1.63 -11.24
C LYS A 51 -15.30 2.75 -10.31
N MET A 52 -14.39 2.44 -9.41
CA MET A 52 -13.87 3.43 -8.46
C MET A 52 -12.97 4.47 -9.16
N LEU A 53 -12.09 4.02 -10.06
CA LEU A 53 -11.27 4.93 -10.86
C LEU A 53 -12.15 5.79 -11.77
N HIS A 54 -13.23 5.21 -12.32
CA HIS A 54 -14.24 5.95 -13.06
C HIS A 54 -14.87 7.07 -12.21
N ASP A 55 -15.43 6.73 -11.05
CA ASP A 55 -16.06 7.71 -10.17
C ASP A 55 -15.06 8.81 -9.72
N LEU A 56 -13.77 8.49 -9.70
CA LEU A 56 -12.71 9.44 -9.35
C LEU A 56 -12.24 10.32 -10.52
N PHE A 57 -12.21 9.85 -11.76
CA PHE A 57 -11.62 10.61 -12.89
C PHE A 57 -12.61 11.04 -13.96
N ALA A 58 -13.72 10.32 -14.10
CA ALA A 58 -14.72 10.54 -15.14
C ALA A 58 -16.16 10.46 -14.59
N PRO A 59 -16.49 11.07 -13.43
CA PRO A 59 -17.81 10.90 -12.81
C PRO A 59 -18.97 11.41 -13.66
N ASP A 60 -18.70 12.35 -14.56
CA ASP A 60 -19.69 13.00 -15.42
C ASP A 60 -19.87 12.28 -16.78
N LEU A 61 -19.14 11.18 -17.01
CA LEU A 61 -19.21 10.38 -18.23
C LEU A 61 -19.88 9.02 -17.97
N ALA A 62 -20.43 8.41 -19.01
CA ALA A 62 -20.88 7.02 -18.95
C ALA A 62 -19.66 6.08 -18.81
N GLN A 63 -19.78 5.05 -17.96
CA GLN A 63 -18.67 4.19 -17.58
C GLN A 63 -18.05 3.41 -18.75
N ASP A 64 -18.87 3.00 -19.71
CA ASP A 64 -18.49 2.27 -20.90
C ASP A 64 -18.08 3.18 -22.08
N ALA A 65 -18.25 4.50 -21.94
CA ALA A 65 -17.87 5.45 -22.98
C ALA A 65 -16.36 5.37 -23.28
N PRO A 66 -15.95 5.38 -24.56
CA PRO A 66 -14.53 5.42 -24.94
C PRO A 66 -13.75 6.56 -24.26
N GLU A 67 -14.36 7.73 -24.16
CA GLU A 67 -13.78 8.93 -23.52
C GLU A 67 -13.52 8.72 -22.04
N SER A 68 -14.44 8.05 -21.34
CA SER A 68 -14.30 7.71 -19.92
C SER A 68 -13.15 6.73 -19.70
N ARG A 69 -13.10 5.66 -20.51
CA ARG A 69 -12.00 4.69 -20.47
C ARG A 69 -10.64 5.33 -20.75
N GLN A 70 -10.56 6.23 -21.73
CA GLN A 70 -9.33 6.94 -22.03
C GLN A 70 -8.90 7.86 -20.89
N THR A 71 -9.84 8.57 -20.26
CA THR A 71 -9.57 9.45 -19.11
C THR A 71 -9.04 8.66 -17.92
N VAL A 72 -9.69 7.55 -17.58
CA VAL A 72 -9.24 6.64 -16.51
C VAL A 72 -7.86 6.06 -16.82
N LYS A 73 -7.62 5.63 -18.06
CA LYS A 73 -6.32 5.10 -18.48
C LYS A 73 -5.22 6.15 -18.34
N ASN A 74 -5.42 7.36 -18.85
CA ASN A 74 -4.45 8.45 -18.75
C ASN A 74 -4.11 8.80 -17.29
N ALA A 75 -5.12 8.86 -16.43
CA ALA A 75 -4.93 9.13 -15.01
C ALA A 75 -4.15 7.99 -14.32
N THR A 76 -4.45 6.74 -14.68
CA THR A 76 -3.75 5.55 -14.16
C THR A 76 -2.28 5.54 -14.60
N ASP A 77 -2.02 5.75 -15.89
CA ASP A 77 -0.67 5.81 -16.45
C ASP A 77 0.15 6.93 -15.77
N ALA A 78 -0.46 8.10 -15.55
CA ALA A 78 0.17 9.22 -14.87
C ALA A 78 0.48 8.89 -13.39
N ALA A 79 -0.45 8.28 -12.66
CA ALA A 79 -0.25 7.85 -11.28
C ALA A 79 0.91 6.84 -11.17
N GLN A 80 0.97 5.88 -12.11
CA GLN A 80 2.03 4.90 -12.15
C GLN A 80 3.39 5.54 -12.44
N ALA A 81 3.48 6.42 -13.44
CA ALA A 81 4.72 7.12 -13.77
C ALA A 81 5.24 7.94 -12.58
N ARG A 82 4.36 8.64 -11.86
CA ARG A 82 4.73 9.39 -10.65
C ARG A 82 5.21 8.46 -9.53
N ALA A 83 4.54 7.34 -9.31
CA ALA A 83 4.93 6.38 -8.27
C ALA A 83 6.33 5.81 -8.54
N LEU A 84 6.65 5.50 -9.80
CA LEU A 84 7.99 5.07 -10.20
C LEU A 84 9.02 6.17 -9.94
N ALA A 85 8.75 7.40 -10.35
CA ALA A 85 9.65 8.53 -10.13
C ALA A 85 9.89 8.79 -8.64
N TYR A 86 8.84 8.74 -7.80
CA TYR A 86 8.98 8.88 -6.36
C TYR A 86 9.76 7.73 -5.74
N MET A 87 9.49 6.48 -6.13
CA MET A 87 10.22 5.33 -5.62
C MET A 87 11.70 5.40 -6.01
N GLN A 88 12.01 5.73 -7.26
CA GLN A 88 13.40 5.94 -7.71
C GLN A 88 14.10 6.99 -6.85
N LYS A 89 13.49 8.17 -6.70
CA LYS A 89 14.04 9.27 -5.90
C LYS A 89 14.21 8.92 -4.43
N ALA A 90 13.25 8.22 -3.83
CA ALA A 90 13.36 7.79 -2.43
C ALA A 90 14.50 6.78 -2.25
N MET A 91 14.72 5.90 -3.23
CA MET A 91 15.80 4.91 -3.23
C MET A 91 17.19 5.52 -3.45
N GLU A 92 17.32 6.68 -4.10
CA GLU A 92 18.61 7.39 -4.26
C GLU A 92 19.26 7.74 -2.91
N THR A 93 18.44 7.92 -1.87
CA THR A 93 18.91 8.24 -0.50
C THR A 93 19.25 7.00 0.35
N GLN A 94 19.03 5.79 -0.19
CA GLN A 94 19.26 4.55 0.54
C GLN A 94 20.71 4.08 0.39
N THR A 95 21.35 3.77 1.52
CA THR A 95 22.75 3.30 1.54
C THR A 95 22.85 1.78 1.49
N GLY A 96 21.80 1.04 1.86
CA GLY A 96 21.78 -0.42 1.86
C GLY A 96 21.45 -1.06 0.52
N ILE A 97 20.80 -0.32 -0.39
CA ILE A 97 20.38 -0.78 -1.71
C ILE A 97 20.75 0.25 -2.76
N ARG A 98 21.35 -0.19 -3.86
CA ARG A 98 21.61 0.59 -5.07
C ARG A 98 20.73 0.10 -6.22
N ILE A 99 19.91 0.98 -6.78
CA ILE A 99 19.10 0.64 -7.95
C ILE A 99 19.99 0.56 -9.20
N VAL A 100 19.83 -0.53 -9.95
CA VAL A 100 20.45 -0.75 -11.27
C VAL A 100 19.39 -0.55 -12.34
N THR A 101 19.68 0.34 -13.28
CA THR A 101 18.81 0.66 -14.41
C THR A 101 19.61 0.65 -15.70
N SER A 102 19.11 -0.06 -16.71
CA SER A 102 19.63 -0.03 -18.08
C SER A 102 18.53 -0.47 -19.04
N GLU A 103 18.64 -0.12 -20.32
CA GLU A 103 17.68 -0.60 -21.31
C GLU A 103 17.62 -2.13 -21.39
N GLY A 104 18.75 -2.82 -21.18
CA GLY A 104 18.81 -4.27 -21.14
C GLY A 104 17.98 -4.84 -20.01
N VAL A 105 18.05 -4.23 -18.83
CA VAL A 105 17.23 -4.59 -17.66
C VAL A 105 15.75 -4.35 -17.93
N THR A 106 15.37 -3.20 -18.50
CA THR A 106 13.98 -2.90 -18.86
C THR A 106 13.41 -3.91 -19.87
N ARG A 107 14.20 -4.27 -20.90
CA ARG A 107 13.81 -5.31 -21.87
C ARG A 107 13.65 -6.68 -21.21
N ALA A 108 14.54 -7.03 -20.28
CA ALA A 108 14.46 -8.29 -19.55
C ALA A 108 13.21 -8.36 -18.66
N ILE A 109 12.90 -7.30 -17.90
CA ILE A 109 11.68 -7.21 -17.08
C ILE A 109 10.43 -7.46 -17.93
N ASN A 110 10.32 -6.79 -19.09
CA ASN A 110 9.16 -6.93 -19.98
C ASN A 110 9.08 -8.33 -20.61
N ARG A 111 10.21 -8.88 -21.09
CA ARG A 111 10.28 -10.23 -21.68
C ARG A 111 9.90 -11.30 -20.68
N LEU A 112 10.42 -11.19 -19.46
CA LEU A 112 10.18 -12.13 -18.35
C LEU A 112 8.86 -11.87 -17.62
N ARG A 113 8.13 -10.81 -18.02
CA ARG A 113 6.83 -10.43 -17.44
C ARG A 113 6.88 -10.18 -15.93
N ILE A 114 8.04 -9.82 -15.39
CA ILE A 114 8.25 -9.61 -13.93
C ILE A 114 7.42 -8.42 -13.42
N ASN A 115 7.08 -7.50 -14.32
CA ASN A 115 6.15 -6.40 -14.07
C ASN A 115 4.69 -6.86 -13.85
N HIS A 116 4.33 -8.13 -14.04
CA HIS A 116 3.03 -8.62 -13.56
C HIS A 116 3.16 -9.05 -12.10
N ALA A 117 2.28 -8.55 -11.24
CA ALA A 117 2.35 -8.80 -9.78
C ALA A 117 2.17 -10.29 -9.44
N ASP A 118 1.43 -11.00 -10.27
CA ASP A 118 1.07 -12.40 -10.20
C ASP A 118 2.13 -13.32 -10.85
N THR A 119 3.15 -12.75 -11.50
CA THR A 119 4.31 -13.52 -11.96
C THR A 119 5.14 -13.94 -10.75
N VAL A 120 5.19 -15.25 -10.53
CA VAL A 120 6.12 -15.89 -9.59
C VAL A 120 7.53 -15.79 -10.18
N VAL A 121 8.45 -15.21 -9.41
CA VAL A 121 9.87 -15.14 -9.79
C VAL A 121 10.49 -16.50 -9.47
N THR A 122 10.50 -17.41 -10.44
CA THR A 122 11.16 -18.71 -10.29
C THR A 122 12.69 -18.54 -10.29
N PRO A 123 13.45 -19.55 -9.81
CA PRO A 123 14.91 -19.52 -9.88
C PRO A 123 15.46 -19.25 -11.29
N GLU A 124 14.80 -19.77 -12.34
CA GLU A 124 15.22 -19.57 -13.73
C GLU A 124 14.97 -18.13 -14.22
N ILE A 125 13.87 -17.50 -13.79
CA ILE A 125 13.59 -16.09 -14.06
C ILE A 125 14.60 -15.22 -13.32
N ALA A 126 14.89 -15.57 -12.07
CA ALA A 126 15.85 -14.88 -11.22
C ALA A 126 17.27 -14.94 -11.82
N GLU A 127 17.72 -16.12 -12.26
CA GLU A 127 19.01 -16.30 -12.92
C GLU A 127 19.10 -15.48 -14.22
N GLN A 128 18.08 -15.52 -15.07
CA GLN A 128 18.04 -14.73 -16.31
C GLN A 128 18.12 -13.23 -16.05
N LEU A 129 17.37 -12.73 -15.05
CA LEU A 129 17.43 -11.31 -14.70
C LEU A 129 18.80 -10.96 -14.09
N ARG A 130 19.35 -11.81 -13.24
CA ARG A 130 20.69 -11.64 -12.65
C ARG A 130 21.79 -11.60 -13.70
N ALA A 131 21.73 -12.46 -14.71
CA ALA A 131 22.71 -12.49 -15.80
C ALA A 131 22.74 -11.18 -16.62
N VAL A 132 21.59 -10.51 -16.77
CA VAL A 132 21.49 -9.25 -17.52
C VAL A 132 21.78 -8.02 -16.65
N SER A 133 21.33 -8.05 -15.39
CA SER A 133 21.36 -6.88 -14.49
C SER A 133 22.57 -6.84 -13.57
N GLY A 134 23.16 -7.99 -13.24
CA GLY A 134 24.10 -8.13 -12.12
C GLY A 134 23.49 -7.80 -10.76
N ALA A 135 22.15 -7.76 -10.65
CA ALA A 135 21.46 -7.44 -9.41
C ALA A 135 21.43 -8.63 -8.44
N ASP A 136 21.40 -8.30 -7.15
CA ASP A 136 21.22 -9.26 -6.06
C ASP A 136 19.74 -9.48 -5.74
N VAL A 137 18.90 -8.46 -5.95
CA VAL A 137 17.47 -8.48 -5.58
C VAL A 137 16.57 -7.78 -6.62
N ILE A 138 15.28 -8.09 -6.57
CA ILE A 138 14.21 -7.33 -7.23
C ILE A 138 13.46 -6.58 -6.14
N LEU A 139 13.30 -5.27 -6.30
CA LEU A 139 12.32 -4.48 -5.55
C LEU A 139 11.10 -4.27 -6.45
N ARG A 140 10.04 -5.06 -6.23
CA ARG A 140 8.79 -4.96 -6.99
C ARG A 140 7.75 -4.23 -6.18
N PHE A 141 7.03 -3.27 -6.78
CA PHE A 141 5.97 -2.53 -6.09
C PHE A 141 4.78 -2.23 -7.00
N ARG A 142 3.63 -1.94 -6.40
CA ARG A 142 2.41 -1.54 -7.11
C ARG A 142 1.51 -0.66 -6.25
N ILE A 143 0.66 0.12 -6.89
CA ILE A 143 -0.46 0.82 -6.23
C ILE A 143 -1.64 -0.15 -6.16
N THR A 144 -2.21 -0.34 -4.97
CA THR A 144 -3.39 -1.20 -4.76
C THR A 144 -4.67 -0.42 -4.49
N ASP A 145 -4.54 0.80 -3.98
CA ASP A 145 -5.68 1.67 -3.71
C ASP A 145 -5.27 3.11 -4.04
N TYR A 146 -6.12 3.86 -4.73
CA TYR A 146 -5.80 5.19 -5.21
C TYR A 146 -6.96 6.16 -4.97
N GLY A 147 -6.77 7.09 -4.02
CA GLY A 147 -7.76 8.09 -3.63
C GLY A 147 -8.87 7.59 -2.71
N LEU A 148 -8.80 6.34 -2.25
CA LEU A 148 -9.89 5.64 -1.56
C LEU A 148 -9.36 4.70 -0.47
N THR A 149 -10.10 4.64 0.62
CA THR A 149 -9.80 3.81 1.80
C THR A 149 -9.61 2.36 1.38
N PRO A 150 -8.48 1.72 1.75
CA PRO A 150 -8.18 0.36 1.33
C PRO A 150 -9.31 -0.64 1.60
N LYS A 151 -9.56 -1.56 0.67
CA LYS A 151 -10.64 -2.56 0.82
C LYS A 151 -10.50 -3.41 2.08
N SER A 152 -9.26 -3.76 2.45
CA SER A 152 -8.97 -4.53 3.66
C SER A 152 -9.44 -3.79 4.92
N TRP A 153 -9.29 -2.47 4.96
CA TRP A 153 -9.74 -1.64 6.09
C TRP A 153 -11.25 -1.56 6.13
N ARG A 154 -11.89 -1.35 4.97
CA ARG A 154 -13.36 -1.37 4.88
C ARG A 154 -13.93 -2.68 5.41
N LYS A 155 -13.35 -3.80 4.98
CA LYS A 155 -13.74 -5.14 5.44
C LYS A 155 -13.47 -5.33 6.94
N ALA A 156 -12.30 -4.89 7.44
CA ALA A 156 -11.95 -5.05 8.85
C ALA A 156 -12.92 -4.29 9.77
N VAL A 157 -13.25 -3.04 9.42
CA VAL A 157 -14.25 -2.25 10.17
C VAL A 157 -15.63 -2.90 10.08
N ILE A 158 -16.12 -3.28 8.90
CA ILE A 158 -17.42 -3.95 8.77
C ILE A 158 -17.47 -5.24 9.60
N VAL A 159 -16.41 -6.06 9.55
CA VAL A 159 -16.33 -7.29 10.36
C VAL A 159 -16.31 -6.98 11.85
N PHE A 160 -15.56 -5.95 12.27
CA PHE A 160 -15.52 -5.52 13.67
C PHE A 160 -16.92 -5.12 14.16
N GLU A 161 -17.59 -4.19 13.49
CA GLU A 161 -18.92 -3.70 13.87
C GLU A 161 -19.94 -4.85 13.93
N VAL A 162 -20.01 -5.69 12.87
CA VAL A 162 -20.89 -6.86 12.85
C VAL A 162 -20.58 -7.82 14.00
N THR A 163 -19.30 -8.09 14.30
CA THR A 163 -18.92 -9.02 15.38
C THR A 163 -19.26 -8.45 16.75
N THR A 164 -19.06 -7.16 16.98
CA THR A 164 -19.42 -6.51 18.25
C THR A 164 -20.92 -6.48 18.46
N THR A 165 -21.70 -6.16 17.43
CA THR A 165 -23.17 -6.19 17.49
C THR A 165 -23.70 -7.59 17.74
N LEU A 166 -23.14 -8.62 17.09
CA LEU A 166 -23.48 -10.02 17.36
C LEU A 166 -23.15 -10.43 18.80
N ALA A 167 -22.01 -10.00 19.33
CA ALA A 167 -21.62 -10.32 20.71
C ALA A 167 -22.56 -9.67 21.73
N ILE A 168 -22.92 -8.40 21.54
CA ILE A 168 -23.87 -7.69 22.40
C ILE A 168 -25.26 -8.35 22.33
N ALA A 169 -25.72 -8.71 21.13
CA ALA A 169 -26.99 -9.38 20.96
C ALA A 169 -27.00 -10.79 21.57
N ALA A 170 -25.89 -11.53 21.52
CA ALA A 170 -25.77 -12.83 22.18
C ALA A 170 -25.86 -12.70 23.72
N ILE A 171 -25.23 -11.69 24.31
CA ILE A 171 -25.36 -11.36 25.73
C ILE A 171 -26.82 -11.02 26.07
N ALA A 172 -27.49 -10.22 25.24
CA ALA A 172 -28.90 -9.88 25.42
C ALA A 172 -29.82 -11.11 25.23
N TYR A 173 -29.48 -12.05 24.35
CA TYR A 173 -30.28 -13.26 24.12
C TYR A 173 -30.16 -14.29 25.26
N ALA A 174 -29.05 -14.27 26.00
CA ALA A 174 -28.83 -15.14 27.15
C ALA A 174 -29.90 -14.96 28.25
N ASN A 175 -30.50 -13.77 28.36
CA ASN A 175 -31.59 -13.50 29.28
C ASN A 175 -32.97 -13.63 28.58
N PRO A 176 -33.87 -14.53 29.04
CA PRO A 176 -35.19 -14.74 28.44
C PRO A 176 -36.04 -13.48 28.29
N ALA A 177 -35.91 -12.51 29.20
CA ALA A 177 -36.67 -11.26 29.19
C ALA A 177 -36.29 -10.32 28.03
N THR A 178 -35.06 -10.45 27.51
CA THR A 178 -34.50 -9.55 26.48
C THR A 178 -34.39 -10.20 25.10
N ARG A 179 -34.72 -11.50 24.96
CA ARG A 179 -34.67 -12.23 23.68
C ARG A 179 -35.44 -11.58 22.52
N PRO A 180 -36.67 -11.08 22.70
CA PRO A 180 -37.41 -10.44 21.60
C PRO A 180 -36.75 -9.13 21.15
N ILE A 181 -36.15 -8.41 22.11
CA ILE A 181 -35.47 -7.13 21.89
C ILE A 181 -34.10 -7.37 21.25
N ALA A 182 -33.40 -8.45 21.62
CA ALA A 182 -32.10 -8.81 21.07
C ALA A 182 -32.15 -9.02 19.55
N GLY A 183 -33.20 -9.65 19.02
CA GLY A 183 -33.37 -9.85 17.58
C GLY A 183 -33.62 -8.54 16.81
N VAL A 184 -34.44 -7.64 17.36
CA VAL A 184 -34.70 -6.32 16.77
C VAL A 184 -33.46 -5.43 16.84
N TYR A 185 -32.79 -5.40 17.99
CA TYR A 185 -31.54 -4.69 18.24
C TYR A 185 -30.45 -5.09 17.24
N LEU A 186 -30.28 -6.39 17.00
CA LEU A 186 -29.27 -6.92 16.08
C LEU A 186 -29.49 -6.40 14.66
N VAL A 187 -30.74 -6.34 14.19
CA VAL A 187 -31.08 -5.82 12.85
C VAL A 187 -30.88 -4.31 12.76
N THR A 188 -31.35 -3.55 13.76
CA THR A 188 -31.26 -2.08 13.73
C THR A 188 -29.82 -1.60 13.84
N GLU A 189 -29.06 -2.13 14.81
CA GLU A 189 -27.67 -1.74 15.03
C GLU A 189 -26.78 -2.16 13.86
N THR A 190 -27.00 -3.35 13.28
CA THR A 190 -26.22 -3.76 12.09
C THR A 190 -26.44 -2.79 10.92
N ILE A 191 -27.67 -2.31 10.72
CA ILE A 191 -27.97 -1.34 9.66
C ILE A 191 -27.34 0.02 9.95
N GLU A 192 -27.48 0.52 11.18
CA GLU A 192 -26.92 1.80 11.62
C GLU A 192 -25.39 1.79 11.57
N GLU A 193 -24.73 0.81 12.19
CA GLU A 193 -23.27 0.68 12.18
C GLU A 193 -22.72 0.51 10.75
N THR A 194 -23.41 -0.23 9.90
CA THR A 194 -23.03 -0.36 8.48
C THR A 194 -23.13 0.99 7.77
N ALA A 195 -24.23 1.73 7.95
CA ALA A 195 -24.41 3.06 7.37
C ALA A 195 -23.36 4.06 7.89
N GLU A 196 -23.04 4.02 9.18
CA GLU A 196 -22.01 4.85 9.79
C GLU A 196 -20.61 4.50 9.27
N ALA A 197 -20.28 3.21 9.10
CA ALA A 197 -19.01 2.77 8.52
C ALA A 197 -18.86 3.28 7.08
N TYR A 198 -19.90 3.17 6.24
CA TYR A 198 -19.87 3.72 4.88
C TYR A 198 -19.74 5.25 4.87
N GLY A 199 -20.43 5.96 5.76
CA GLY A 199 -20.29 7.40 5.93
C GLY A 199 -18.87 7.81 6.38
N GLY A 200 -18.25 7.01 7.25
CA GLY A 200 -16.87 7.17 7.70
C GLY A 200 -15.87 7.01 6.56
N PHE A 201 -16.00 5.97 5.73
CA PHE A 201 -15.13 5.78 4.56
C PHE A 201 -15.29 6.92 3.55
N TRP A 202 -16.52 7.35 3.27
CA TRP A 202 -16.74 8.48 2.37
C TRP A 202 -16.05 9.75 2.89
N ALA A 203 -16.13 10.02 4.19
CA ALA A 203 -15.46 11.17 4.78
C ALA A 203 -13.94 11.05 4.72
N LEU A 204 -13.37 9.87 5.01
CA LEU A 204 -11.94 9.62 4.89
C LEU A 204 -11.45 9.80 3.46
N ASP A 205 -12.17 9.24 2.50
CA ASP A 205 -11.87 9.35 1.07
C ASP A 205 -11.83 10.83 0.68
N ASN A 206 -12.79 11.64 1.13
CA ASN A 206 -12.86 13.07 0.80
C ASN A 206 -11.85 13.96 1.52
N ILE A 207 -11.54 13.67 2.78
CA ILE A 207 -10.62 14.49 3.57
C ILE A 207 -9.18 14.16 3.17
N TYR A 208 -8.85 12.87 3.04
CA TYR A 208 -7.47 12.39 3.02
C TYR A 208 -7.01 11.80 1.68
N ARG A 209 -7.91 11.38 0.79
CA ARG A 209 -7.58 10.72 -0.50
C ARG A 209 -6.44 9.70 -0.39
N PRO A 210 -6.60 8.67 0.45
CA PRO A 210 -5.51 7.74 0.74
C PRO A 210 -5.01 7.02 -0.51
N VAL A 211 -3.71 6.78 -0.57
CA VAL A 211 -3.05 5.98 -1.61
C VAL A 211 -2.27 4.86 -0.94
N ARG A 212 -2.45 3.62 -1.39
CA ARG A 212 -1.75 2.45 -0.86
C ARG A 212 -0.78 1.87 -1.87
N ILE A 213 0.45 1.64 -1.41
CA ILE A 213 1.49 0.91 -2.15
C ILE A 213 1.77 -0.39 -1.44
N GLU A 214 1.89 -1.46 -2.20
CA GLU A 214 2.50 -2.73 -1.77
C GLU A 214 3.86 -2.86 -2.43
N ALA A 215 4.84 -3.36 -1.69
CA ALA A 215 6.16 -3.65 -2.20
C ALA A 215 6.72 -4.96 -1.64
N GLU A 216 7.59 -5.59 -2.41
CA GLU A 216 8.28 -6.80 -2.02
C GLU A 216 9.72 -6.80 -2.54
N LEU A 217 10.59 -7.45 -1.77
CA LEU A 217 11.99 -7.68 -2.09
C LEU A 217 12.18 -9.17 -2.33
N ILE A 218 12.66 -9.54 -3.51
CA ILE A 218 12.88 -10.94 -3.92
C ILE A 218 14.37 -11.12 -4.20
N THR A 219 15.00 -12.12 -3.61
CA THR A 219 16.42 -12.40 -3.84
C THR A 219 16.60 -13.16 -5.14
N LEU A 220 17.56 -12.73 -5.95
CA LEU A 220 17.81 -13.29 -7.27
C LEU A 220 18.67 -14.57 -7.24
N ASP A 221 19.26 -14.91 -6.10
CA ASP A 221 20.02 -16.14 -5.90
C ASP A 221 19.12 -17.37 -5.75
N THR A 222 17.96 -17.19 -5.12
CA THR A 222 17.05 -18.26 -4.67
C THR A 222 15.63 -18.06 -5.19
N GLY A 223 15.29 -16.87 -5.70
CA GLY A 223 13.93 -16.50 -6.08
C GLY A 223 12.99 -16.33 -4.87
N THR A 224 13.54 -16.21 -3.66
CA THR A 224 12.73 -16.17 -2.44
C THR A 224 12.36 -14.75 -2.04
N GLN A 225 11.16 -14.59 -1.48
CA GLN A 225 10.73 -13.30 -0.93
C GLN A 225 11.44 -13.06 0.40
N ALA A 226 12.26 -12.02 0.44
CA ALA A 226 13.04 -11.66 1.61
C ALA A 226 12.38 -10.54 2.43
N TRP A 227 11.49 -9.76 1.83
CA TRP A 227 10.65 -8.78 2.52
C TRP A 227 9.39 -8.50 1.71
N LYS A 228 8.30 -8.16 2.38
CA LYS A 228 7.07 -7.66 1.77
C LYS A 228 6.33 -6.82 2.79
N ASP A 229 5.92 -5.64 2.38
CA ASP A 229 5.08 -4.78 3.19
C ASP A 229 4.21 -3.88 2.30
N SER A 230 3.45 -3.01 2.95
CA SER A 230 2.49 -2.14 2.34
C SER A 230 2.27 -0.89 3.20
N ALA A 231 2.23 0.26 2.56
CA ALA A 231 2.04 1.53 3.24
C ALA A 231 0.87 2.30 2.62
N THR A 232 0.12 2.99 3.47
CA THR A 232 -0.96 3.90 3.03
C THR A 232 -0.56 5.32 3.41
N GLY A 233 -0.34 6.14 2.39
CA GLY A 233 -0.09 7.57 2.54
C GLY A 233 -1.37 8.37 2.44
N PHE A 234 -1.35 9.56 3.03
CA PHE A 234 -2.50 10.45 3.10
C PHE A 234 -2.13 11.86 2.63
N SER A 235 -3.10 12.57 2.06
CA SER A 235 -2.98 14.00 1.79
C SER A 235 -3.16 14.83 3.07
N ASP A 236 -2.97 16.15 2.95
CA ASP A 236 -3.21 17.11 4.00
C ASP A 236 -4.65 17.04 4.54
N ARG A 237 -4.84 17.35 5.82
CA ARG A 237 -6.16 17.22 6.47
C ARG A 237 -6.96 18.51 6.29
N SER A 238 -8.02 18.48 5.48
CA SER A 238 -8.98 19.60 5.43
C SER A 238 -10.43 19.12 5.52
N VAL A 239 -11.02 19.32 6.70
CA VAL A 239 -12.44 19.01 6.98
C VAL A 239 -13.41 19.83 6.13
N SER A 240 -12.97 20.99 5.61
CA SER A 240 -13.76 21.83 4.70
C SER A 240 -14.22 21.08 3.45
N ARG A 241 -13.52 20.00 3.07
CA ARG A 241 -13.77 19.17 1.88
C ARG A 241 -15.03 18.32 2.00
N LEU A 242 -15.58 18.13 3.20
CA LEU A 242 -16.86 17.45 3.38
C LEU A 242 -18.05 18.28 2.88
N VAL A 243 -17.90 19.61 2.85
CA VAL A 243 -19.00 20.54 2.58
C VAL A 243 -18.83 21.33 1.28
N ARG A 244 -17.76 21.07 0.52
CA ARG A 244 -17.50 21.72 -0.78
C ARG A 244 -17.05 20.73 -1.84
N LYS A 245 -17.31 21.07 -3.10
CA LYS A 245 -16.80 20.30 -4.24
C LYS A 245 -15.27 20.47 -4.33
N VAL A 246 -14.55 19.36 -4.46
CA VAL A 246 -13.10 19.34 -4.70
C VAL A 246 -12.87 19.30 -6.22
N GLY A 247 -12.23 20.35 -6.74
CA GLY A 247 -11.87 20.45 -8.16
C GLY A 247 -10.82 19.41 -8.57
N ALA A 248 -10.66 19.21 -9.89
CA ALA A 248 -9.71 18.23 -10.43
C ALA A 248 -8.26 18.52 -9.99
N THR A 249 -7.81 19.77 -10.09
CA THR A 249 -6.44 20.16 -9.71
C THR A 249 -6.14 19.89 -8.23
N GLU A 250 -7.04 20.26 -7.32
CA GLU A 250 -6.83 20.01 -5.88
C GLU A 250 -6.79 18.51 -5.60
N ARG A 251 -7.66 17.73 -6.25
CA ARG A 251 -7.68 16.27 -6.14
C ARG A 251 -6.37 15.65 -6.64
N ASP A 252 -5.85 16.12 -7.76
CA ASP A 252 -4.57 15.64 -8.30
C ASP A 252 -3.42 15.95 -7.34
N THR A 253 -3.40 17.13 -6.71
CA THR A 253 -2.42 17.48 -5.68
C THR A 253 -2.55 16.60 -4.44
N GLN A 254 -3.77 16.29 -4.00
CA GLN A 254 -4.00 15.39 -2.87
C GLN A 254 -3.47 13.99 -3.16
N LEU A 255 -3.83 13.43 -4.31
CA LEU A 255 -3.39 12.10 -4.73
C LEU A 255 -1.87 12.03 -4.89
N ASP A 256 -1.26 13.08 -5.43
CA ASP A 256 0.19 13.20 -5.55
C ASP A 256 0.90 13.22 -4.20
N SER A 257 0.39 14.03 -3.25
CA SER A 257 0.91 14.09 -1.88
C SER A 257 0.76 12.75 -1.15
N ALA A 258 -0.41 12.11 -1.25
CA ALA A 258 -0.66 10.82 -0.62
C ALA A 258 0.22 9.71 -1.22
N LEU A 259 0.46 9.75 -2.54
CA LEU A 259 1.36 8.84 -3.21
C LEU A 259 2.81 9.03 -2.76
N HIS A 260 3.27 10.28 -2.66
CA HIS A 260 4.61 10.60 -2.17
C HIS A 260 4.82 10.11 -0.72
N ASP A 261 3.83 10.35 0.16
CA ASP A 261 3.83 9.88 1.54
C ASP A 261 3.89 8.34 1.63
N ALA A 262 3.06 7.64 0.83
CA ALA A 262 3.05 6.19 0.77
C ALA A 262 4.42 5.61 0.36
N VAL A 263 5.09 6.23 -0.62
CA VAL A 263 6.44 5.85 -1.06
C VAL A 263 7.47 6.05 0.07
N ASN A 264 7.42 7.19 0.76
CA ASN A 264 8.37 7.45 1.83
C ASN A 264 8.20 6.48 3.01
N LEU A 265 6.95 6.14 3.35
CA LEU A 265 6.65 5.16 4.40
C LEU A 265 7.17 3.77 4.04
N ILE A 266 6.92 3.30 2.82
CA ILE A 266 7.34 1.95 2.39
C ILE A 266 8.86 1.82 2.29
N VAL A 267 9.56 2.87 1.82
CA VAL A 267 11.03 2.91 1.78
C VAL A 267 11.62 3.01 3.20
N ALA A 268 10.98 3.76 4.09
CA ALA A 268 11.40 3.83 5.49
C ALA A 268 11.25 2.48 6.21
N ASP A 269 10.22 1.69 5.89
CA ASP A 269 10.06 0.33 6.41
C ASP A 269 11.14 -0.60 5.87
N LEU A 270 11.34 -0.62 4.54
CA LEU A 270 12.40 -1.40 3.90
C LEU A 270 13.77 -1.13 4.56
N ARG A 271 14.10 0.14 4.83
CA ARG A 271 15.35 0.52 5.51
C ARG A 271 15.49 -0.10 6.91
N LYS A 272 14.40 -0.26 7.65
CA LYS A 272 14.41 -0.90 8.98
C LYS A 272 14.61 -2.41 8.88
N ALA A 273 14.11 -3.03 7.81
CA ALA A 273 14.21 -4.46 7.56
C ALA A 273 15.60 -4.89 7.05
N LEU A 274 16.36 -3.99 6.44
CA LEU A 274 17.72 -4.29 5.97
C LEU A 274 18.72 -4.42 7.13
N PRO A 275 19.72 -5.30 7.01
CA PRO A 275 20.79 -5.40 8.00
C PRO A 275 21.49 -4.05 8.14
N GLN A 276 21.49 -3.46 9.33
CA GLN A 276 22.28 -2.26 9.57
C GLN A 276 23.76 -2.64 9.54
N GLY A 277 24.51 -2.09 8.59
CA GLY A 277 25.96 -2.21 8.58
C GLY A 277 26.49 -1.74 9.93
N ALA A 278 27.29 -2.57 10.60
CA ALA A 278 27.94 -2.19 11.84
C ALA A 278 28.65 -0.84 11.66
N PRO A 279 28.60 0.08 12.64
CA PRO A 279 29.42 1.27 12.58
C PRO A 279 30.88 0.83 12.37
N ARG A 280 31.56 1.45 11.40
CA ARG A 280 33.00 1.34 11.27
C ARG A 280 33.58 1.70 12.62
N LEU A 281 34.10 0.71 13.34
CA LEU A 281 35.08 0.97 14.38
C LEU A 281 36.30 1.48 13.63
N ASP A 282 36.38 2.79 13.44
CA ASP A 282 37.60 3.43 13.01
C ASP A 282 38.65 3.10 14.08
N GLY A 283 39.50 2.15 13.72
CA GLY A 283 40.65 1.77 14.51
C GLY A 283 41.68 2.90 14.43
N ASP A 284 41.54 3.88 15.31
CA ASP A 284 42.62 4.77 15.70
C ASP A 284 42.84 4.65 17.21
N ALA A 285 43.48 3.55 17.60
CA ALA A 285 44.18 3.42 18.87
C ALA A 285 45.29 2.36 18.78
N ILE A 286 46.23 2.56 17.85
CA ILE A 286 47.61 2.10 18.03
C ILE A 286 48.49 3.33 17.84
N GLY A 287 48.97 3.90 18.94
CA GLY A 287 49.97 4.97 18.85
C GLY A 287 50.20 5.85 20.07
N LYS A 288 50.44 5.25 21.25
CA LYS A 288 51.54 5.54 22.21
C LYS A 288 51.18 5.13 23.63
#